data_AF-A0A545U2X7-F1
#
_entry.id   AF-A0A545U2X7-F1
#
_cell.length_a   1.000
_cell.length_b   1.000
_cell.length_c   1.000
_cell.angle_alpha   90.00
_cell.angle_beta   90.00
_cell.angle_gamma   90.00
#
_symmetry.space_group_name_H-M   'P 1'
#
loop_
_entity.id
_entity.type
_entity.pdbx_description
1 polymer ?
#
loop_
_entity_poly.entity_id
_entity_poly.type
_entity_poly.pdbx_seq_one_letter_code
_entity_poly.pdbx_strand_id
1 'polypeptide(L)'
;MRNKLDRRQPGLALPQAAPEARWENASGFAALRSWKMRGLGFAVLIALTLVPASGSKTVAQTASASSGEEQLWHMVYEQLRHVQSETDMVKALGNVYRRSEVDGVEGISEQDYKLSVNLDAIQQRQSFLMKHWLPFDLNFDLVVTRAEIERVARAQAQKNFTSRGARITPTEPQLLAAQREIVDRVMTHYNSRAERITMEDANAAANALIADSQRQRRNQQMVPLDLDRDGDRVVSRAEFDAAVVRAFATFDRDGDGKIAGEERALAQRASKDKKRQEANERRFQAKLRECSLPQVPRDVTFMVLNTHSRPGGALTNVALGDKENVTHVEQIHIEPGQGDIVVAITDHPDTVWQFSGAVERIAQVLIGGEASGVTGLPAEKVIFANGTDCLPYFSSEEYRARKQVDRTIERLTGRSPDSVLVAERFGRLSLPSMTIEEVQTYADLLPLPDSGPGESLRRKFARFFPGGIVDIDPADIVSNVAAERRRVLPGHAGLAQLLDEGALEATAYALTYPVGPHFNTILEDGKHILPSNISEDDVLRFPVAFTIRKKMRMPAGHCNGVFPKLTLASGVPLPEVGSCHPKIYITDTGKTLKCSGTAVQCRYDH
;
A
#
# COMPACT_ATOMS: atom_id res chain seq x y z
N MET A 1 44.56 -37.83 49.81
CA MET A 1 45.11 -39.18 50.11
C MET A 1 44.49 -40.13 49.07
N ARG A 2 45.11 -40.34 47.90
CA ARG A 2 46.03 -41.43 47.52
C ARG A 2 45.51 -42.86 47.78
N ASN A 3 45.35 -43.59 46.65
CA ASN A 3 45.64 -45.02 46.41
C ASN A 3 44.74 -46.07 47.08
N LYS A 4 44.51 -47.28 46.55
CA LYS A 4 44.73 -48.02 45.28
C LYS A 4 44.18 -49.46 45.53
N LEU A 5 44.09 -50.27 44.45
CA LEU A 5 43.99 -51.75 44.34
C LEU A 5 42.60 -52.22 43.86
N ASP A 6 42.37 -52.62 42.60
CA ASP A 6 42.98 -53.69 41.77
C ASP A 6 42.62 -55.08 42.36
N ARG A 7 42.05 -56.09 41.68
CA ARG A 7 42.38 -56.64 40.35
C ARG A 7 41.49 -57.89 40.06
N ARG A 8 41.30 -58.23 38.76
CA ARG A 8 41.28 -59.58 38.10
C ARG A 8 40.04 -60.00 37.27
N GLN A 9 40.26 -60.06 35.95
CA GLN A 9 39.64 -60.97 34.96
C GLN A 9 40.32 -62.37 34.97
N PRO A 10 39.86 -63.38 34.19
CA PRO A 10 40.23 -63.57 32.75
C PRO A 10 39.05 -64.03 31.84
N GLY A 11 38.98 -63.75 30.53
CA GLY A 11 39.51 -64.55 29.38
C GLY A 11 38.60 -65.75 29.03
N LEU A 12 38.17 -66.14 27.81
CA LEU A 12 38.70 -66.03 26.44
C LEU A 12 37.68 -66.59 25.39
N ALA A 13 37.80 -66.13 24.13
CA ALA A 13 37.66 -66.84 22.83
C ALA A 13 36.28 -67.14 22.14
N LEU A 14 36.21 -66.66 20.87
CA LEU A 14 35.39 -67.10 19.72
C LEU A 14 35.98 -68.37 19.06
N PRO A 15 35.26 -69.15 18.20
CA PRO A 15 35.27 -68.91 16.73
C PRO A 15 33.99 -69.33 15.95
N GLN A 16 34.12 -69.22 14.62
CA GLN A 16 33.20 -69.25 13.47
C GLN A 16 32.46 -70.56 13.12
N ALA A 17 31.43 -70.42 12.25
CA ALA A 17 31.19 -71.15 10.99
C ALA A 17 29.80 -71.82 10.82
N ALA A 18 29.26 -71.69 9.59
CA ALA A 18 27.98 -72.21 9.08
C ALA A 18 27.97 -73.74 8.85
N PRO A 19 26.81 -74.34 8.48
CA PRO A 19 26.69 -74.81 7.09
C PRO A 19 25.28 -74.77 6.45
N GLU A 20 25.29 -75.24 5.19
CA GLU A 20 24.36 -75.28 4.07
C GLU A 20 23.14 -76.23 4.18
N ALA A 21 22.12 -76.01 3.30
CA ALA A 21 21.43 -76.98 2.39
C ALA A 21 20.01 -76.47 2.08
N ARG A 22 19.59 -76.10 0.86
CA ARG A 22 19.48 -76.80 -0.45
C ARG A 22 18.35 -77.84 -0.49
N TRP A 23 17.26 -77.55 -1.23
CA TRP A 23 16.44 -78.52 -1.97
C TRP A 23 15.89 -77.85 -3.24
N GLU A 24 15.77 -78.68 -4.27
CA GLU A 24 15.82 -78.39 -5.70
C GLU A 24 14.67 -79.17 -6.40
N ASN A 25 14.25 -78.70 -7.59
CA ASN A 25 13.57 -79.44 -8.68
C ASN A 25 12.08 -79.85 -8.44
N ALA A 26 11.20 -80.05 -9.44
CA ALA A 26 11.28 -80.27 -10.89
C ALA A 26 9.83 -80.12 -11.45
N SER A 27 9.54 -79.46 -12.58
CA SER A 27 9.57 -79.93 -13.99
C SER A 27 8.28 -80.59 -14.54
N GLY A 28 7.95 -80.33 -15.81
CA GLY A 28 7.10 -81.18 -16.69
C GLY A 28 5.91 -80.46 -17.37
N PHE A 29 6.02 -79.86 -18.57
CA PHE A 29 6.00 -80.39 -19.95
C PHE A 29 4.62 -80.65 -20.60
N ALA A 30 4.49 -80.11 -21.84
CA ALA A 30 3.69 -80.55 -23.00
C ALA A 30 2.16 -80.31 -23.01
N ALA A 31 1.45 -80.02 -24.12
CA ALA A 31 1.76 -79.63 -25.51
C ALA A 31 0.44 -79.31 -26.27
N LEU A 32 0.52 -78.41 -27.26
CA LEU A 32 -0.19 -78.38 -28.58
C LEU A 32 -1.74 -78.42 -28.66
N ARG A 33 -2.37 -77.32 -29.14
CA ARG A 33 -2.89 -77.19 -30.54
C ARG A 33 -3.63 -75.87 -30.82
N SER A 34 -3.07 -75.11 -31.76
CA SER A 34 -3.69 -74.32 -32.84
C SER A 34 -5.01 -73.55 -32.64
N TRP A 35 -4.95 -72.22 -32.79
CA TRP A 35 -5.65 -71.54 -33.90
C TRP A 35 -5.00 -70.19 -34.26
N LYS A 36 -4.92 -69.92 -35.57
CA LYS A 36 -4.28 -68.77 -36.22
C LYS A 36 -5.27 -67.61 -36.32
N MET A 37 -4.84 -66.36 -36.09
CA MET A 37 -4.50 -65.38 -37.16
C MET A 37 -4.47 -63.93 -36.67
N ARG A 38 -3.33 -63.28 -36.99
CA ARG A 38 -3.11 -61.85 -37.38
C ARG A 38 -3.28 -60.80 -36.28
N GLY A 39 -2.32 -59.94 -35.95
CA GLY A 39 -0.95 -59.63 -36.42
C GLY A 39 -0.58 -58.30 -35.71
N LEU A 40 0.44 -58.29 -34.83
CA LEU A 40 1.81 -57.77 -35.03
C LEU A 40 1.88 -56.30 -35.50
N GLY A 41 2.64 -55.40 -34.86
CA GLY A 41 3.90 -55.65 -34.17
C GLY A 41 4.35 -54.62 -33.12
N PHE A 42 5.18 -55.17 -32.25
CA PHE A 42 6.10 -54.58 -31.30
C PHE A 42 7.08 -53.57 -31.94
N ALA A 43 7.50 -52.57 -31.14
CA ALA A 43 8.92 -52.36 -30.87
C ALA A 43 9.09 -51.49 -29.60
N VAL A 44 9.71 -52.10 -28.59
CA VAL A 44 10.32 -51.42 -27.44
C VAL A 44 11.71 -50.95 -27.89
N LEU A 45 12.05 -49.69 -27.64
CA LEU A 45 13.44 -49.23 -27.59
C LEU A 45 13.63 -48.41 -26.31
N ILE A 46 14.56 -48.91 -25.51
CA ILE A 46 15.09 -48.31 -24.28
C ILE A 46 15.89 -47.07 -24.66
N ALA A 47 15.57 -45.93 -24.05
CA ALA A 47 16.50 -44.82 -23.90
C ALA A 47 16.44 -44.33 -22.44
N LEU A 48 17.48 -44.67 -21.68
CA LEU A 48 17.83 -43.98 -20.45
C LEU A 48 18.15 -42.52 -20.79
N THR A 49 17.37 -41.58 -20.25
CA THR A 49 17.86 -40.23 -19.98
C THR A 49 17.53 -39.88 -18.54
N LEU A 50 18.60 -39.71 -17.75
CA LEU A 50 18.58 -39.10 -16.44
C LEU A 50 17.86 -37.74 -16.49
N VAL A 51 16.77 -37.61 -15.74
CA VAL A 51 16.22 -36.30 -15.36
C VAL A 51 16.48 -36.16 -13.86
N PRO A 52 17.21 -35.13 -13.40
CA PRO A 52 17.42 -34.92 -11.99
C PRO A 52 16.09 -34.52 -11.34
N ALA A 53 15.80 -35.15 -10.20
CA ALA A 53 14.74 -34.73 -9.29
C ALA A 53 15.10 -33.34 -8.73
N SER A 54 14.69 -32.29 -9.44
CA SER A 54 14.69 -30.93 -8.92
C SER A 54 13.43 -30.76 -8.08
N GLY A 55 13.62 -30.83 -6.76
CA GLY A 55 12.55 -30.76 -5.77
C GLY A 55 11.65 -29.55 -5.98
N SER A 56 10.36 -29.82 -6.11
CA SER A 56 9.30 -28.86 -5.85
C SER A 56 9.40 -28.44 -4.37
N LYS A 57 10.15 -27.37 -4.10
CA LYS A 57 9.94 -26.61 -2.88
C LYS A 57 8.59 -25.92 -3.04
N THR A 58 7.58 -26.55 -2.47
CA THR A 58 6.32 -25.90 -2.11
C THR A 58 6.71 -24.71 -1.24
N VAL A 59 6.75 -23.52 -1.84
CA VAL A 59 6.86 -22.27 -1.10
C VAL A 59 5.53 -22.11 -0.38
N ALA A 60 5.44 -22.69 0.80
CA ALA A 60 4.42 -22.33 1.76
C ALA A 60 4.61 -20.83 2.04
N GLN A 61 3.70 -20.03 1.49
CA GLN A 61 3.51 -18.64 1.86
C GLN A 61 3.21 -18.59 3.35
N THR A 62 4.23 -18.39 4.17
CA THR A 62 4.05 -17.89 5.53
C THR A 62 3.95 -16.37 5.44
N ALA A 63 2.79 -15.84 5.80
CA ALA A 63 2.70 -14.51 6.38
C ALA A 63 3.86 -14.38 7.39
N SER A 64 4.62 -13.29 7.38
CA SER A 64 5.80 -13.14 8.26
C SER A 64 5.37 -13.27 9.72
N ALA A 65 5.38 -14.49 10.24
CA ALA A 65 5.39 -14.76 11.65
C ALA A 65 6.74 -14.21 12.12
N SER A 66 6.69 -13.20 12.99
CA SER A 66 7.87 -12.74 13.73
C SER A 66 8.61 -13.96 14.27
N SER A 67 9.93 -14.00 14.13
CA SER A 67 10.72 -15.14 14.66
C SER A 67 10.55 -15.25 16.18
N GLY A 68 10.78 -16.43 16.75
CA GLY A 68 10.73 -16.65 18.19
C GLY A 68 11.66 -15.74 18.97
N GLU A 69 12.83 -15.42 18.42
CA GLU A 69 13.74 -14.43 19.01
C GLU A 69 13.14 -13.02 19.03
N GLU A 70 12.36 -12.65 18.01
CA GLU A 70 11.66 -11.36 17.96
C GLU A 70 10.50 -11.31 18.97
N GLN A 71 9.75 -12.40 19.12
CA GLN A 71 8.72 -12.53 20.15
C GLN A 71 9.32 -12.44 21.56
N LEU A 72 10.45 -13.09 21.80
CA LEU A 72 11.15 -13.04 23.09
C LEU A 72 11.71 -11.64 23.38
N TRP A 73 12.22 -10.94 22.36
CA TRP A 73 12.63 -9.54 22.47
C TRP A 73 11.49 -8.65 22.98
N HIS A 74 10.27 -8.86 22.46
CA HIS A 74 9.08 -8.12 22.92
C HIS A 74 8.74 -8.43 24.38
N MET A 75 8.84 -9.70 24.80
CA MET A 75 8.61 -10.09 26.19
C MET A 75 9.62 -9.42 27.15
N VAL A 76 10.91 -9.42 26.79
CA VAL A 76 11.95 -8.74 27.57
C VAL A 76 11.64 -7.25 27.64
N TYR A 77 11.35 -6.60 26.51
CA TYR A 77 11.03 -5.18 26.46
C TYR A 77 9.85 -4.78 27.37
N GLU A 78 8.78 -5.59 27.42
CA GLU A 78 7.64 -5.31 28.30
C GLU A 78 8.01 -5.40 29.78
N GLN A 79 8.89 -6.35 30.14
CA GLN A 79 9.37 -6.52 31.51
C GLN A 79 10.39 -5.45 31.95
N LEU A 80 11.04 -4.73 31.03
CA LEU A 80 11.98 -3.64 31.37
C LEU A 80 11.35 -2.50 32.20
N ARG A 81 10.01 -2.43 32.27
CA ARG A 81 9.29 -1.50 33.15
C ARG A 81 9.38 -1.87 34.63
N HIS A 82 9.59 -3.15 34.91
CA HIS A 82 9.54 -3.72 36.26
C HIS A 82 10.90 -4.27 36.70
N VAL A 83 11.71 -4.73 35.74
CA VAL A 83 12.94 -5.46 35.99
C VAL A 83 14.06 -4.87 35.15
N GLN A 84 15.21 -4.59 35.78
CA GLN A 84 16.34 -3.91 35.14
C GLN A 84 17.66 -4.69 35.23
N SER A 85 17.69 -5.87 35.84
CA SER A 85 18.88 -6.73 35.88
C SER A 85 18.64 -8.00 35.05
N GLU A 86 19.70 -8.54 34.45
CA GLU A 86 19.64 -9.78 33.67
C GLU A 86 19.09 -10.94 34.53
N THR A 87 19.65 -11.09 35.74
CA THR A 87 19.27 -12.19 36.65
C THR A 87 17.80 -12.14 37.06
N ASP A 88 17.26 -10.95 37.27
CA ASP A 88 15.85 -10.79 37.61
C ASP A 88 14.96 -10.96 36.36
N MET A 89 15.47 -10.63 35.16
CA MET A 89 14.74 -10.81 33.90
C MET A 89 14.53 -12.30 33.61
N VAL A 90 15.58 -13.11 33.76
CA VAL A 90 15.50 -14.57 33.63
C VAL A 90 14.52 -15.15 34.65
N LYS A 91 14.53 -14.67 35.90
CA LYS A 91 13.54 -15.10 36.91
C LYS A 91 12.11 -14.70 36.54
N ALA A 92 11.91 -13.46 36.07
CA ALA A 92 10.60 -12.94 35.70
C ALA A 92 9.98 -13.72 34.54
N LEU A 93 10.76 -13.95 33.47
CA LEU A 93 10.33 -14.73 32.31
C LEU A 93 10.33 -16.24 32.56
N GLY A 94 11.01 -16.73 33.60
CA GLY A 94 10.90 -18.11 34.05
C GLY A 94 9.48 -18.53 34.47
N ASN A 95 8.61 -17.57 34.82
CA ASN A 95 7.17 -17.83 35.02
C ASN A 95 6.45 -18.13 33.69
N VAL A 96 6.87 -17.51 32.59
CA VAL A 96 6.30 -17.75 31.25
C VAL A 96 6.65 -19.16 30.80
N TYR A 97 7.90 -19.57 30.99
CA TYR A 97 8.34 -20.94 30.74
C TYR A 97 7.48 -21.96 31.49
N ARG A 98 7.36 -21.81 32.83
CA ARG A 98 6.55 -22.73 33.67
C ARG A 98 5.07 -22.77 33.32
N ARG A 99 4.51 -21.70 32.77
CA ARG A 99 3.11 -21.67 32.31
C ARG A 99 2.93 -22.25 30.91
N SER A 100 4.01 -22.33 30.16
CA SER A 100 4.02 -22.87 28.81
C SER A 100 4.22 -24.39 28.83
N GLU A 101 4.93 -24.93 29.81
CA GLU A 101 4.94 -26.37 30.14
C GLU A 101 3.61 -26.74 30.81
N VAL A 102 2.77 -27.48 30.11
CA VAL A 102 1.41 -27.82 30.55
C VAL A 102 1.09 -29.30 30.44
N ASP A 103 1.88 -30.07 29.67
CA ASP A 103 1.68 -31.51 29.51
C ASP A 103 2.37 -32.37 30.60
N GLY A 104 3.23 -31.74 31.41
CA GLY A 104 3.94 -32.38 32.53
C GLY A 104 5.18 -33.19 32.11
N VAL A 105 5.60 -33.07 30.86
CA VAL A 105 6.88 -33.54 30.35
C VAL A 105 7.88 -32.39 30.43
N GLU A 106 9.10 -32.70 30.87
CA GLU A 106 10.14 -31.67 30.97
C GLU A 106 10.44 -31.06 29.59
N GLY A 107 10.32 -29.73 29.50
CA GLY A 107 10.55 -29.00 28.25
C GLY A 107 9.26 -28.43 27.67
N ILE A 108 9.37 -27.61 26.61
CA ILE A 108 8.18 -27.07 25.93
C ILE A 108 8.14 -27.60 24.51
N SER A 109 7.13 -28.40 24.22
CA SER A 109 6.95 -29.11 22.96
C SER A 109 5.73 -28.62 22.18
N GLU A 110 5.53 -29.18 20.99
CA GLU A 110 4.29 -28.96 20.22
C GLU A 110 3.04 -29.47 20.97
N GLN A 111 3.19 -30.46 21.86
CA GLN A 111 2.09 -31.01 22.65
C GLN A 111 1.62 -30.02 23.70
N ASP A 112 2.55 -29.35 24.39
CA ASP A 112 2.23 -28.23 25.28
C ASP A 112 1.47 -27.11 24.56
N TYR A 113 1.92 -26.77 23.35
CA TYR A 113 1.28 -25.75 22.54
C TYR A 113 -0.17 -26.13 22.18
N LYS A 114 -0.39 -27.38 21.75
CA LYS A 114 -1.73 -27.90 21.44
C LYS A 114 -2.61 -27.95 22.68
N LEU A 115 -2.07 -28.43 23.81
CA LEU A 115 -2.81 -28.55 25.06
C LEU A 115 -3.19 -27.17 25.61
N SER A 116 -2.25 -26.22 25.64
CA SER A 116 -2.48 -24.84 26.08
C SER A 116 -3.55 -24.15 25.24
N VAL A 117 -3.51 -24.30 23.91
CA VAL A 117 -4.54 -23.76 23.00
C VAL A 117 -5.92 -24.36 23.30
N ASN A 118 -5.98 -25.66 23.57
CA ASN A 118 -7.22 -26.34 23.92
C ASN A 118 -7.76 -25.87 25.28
N LEU A 119 -6.89 -25.74 26.30
CA LEU A 119 -7.27 -25.27 27.64
C LEU A 119 -7.76 -23.83 27.61
N ASP A 120 -7.09 -22.92 26.89
CA ASP A 120 -7.53 -21.54 26.70
C ASP A 120 -8.87 -21.48 25.95
N ALA A 121 -9.05 -22.29 24.89
CA ALA A 121 -10.33 -22.37 24.17
C ALA A 121 -11.47 -22.84 25.10
N ILE A 122 -11.22 -23.84 25.95
CA ILE A 122 -12.20 -24.33 26.94
C ILE A 122 -12.52 -23.24 27.95
N GLN A 123 -11.51 -22.57 28.51
CA GLN A 123 -11.70 -21.52 29.50
C GLN A 123 -12.49 -20.32 28.93
N GLN A 124 -12.16 -19.90 27.70
CA GLN A 124 -12.88 -18.81 27.04
C GLN A 124 -14.33 -19.20 26.72
N ARG A 125 -14.55 -20.42 26.22
CA ARG A 125 -15.89 -20.95 25.97
C ARG A 125 -16.71 -21.00 27.25
N GLN A 126 -16.14 -21.54 28.32
CA GLN A 126 -16.78 -21.57 29.64
C GLN A 126 -17.12 -20.15 30.13
N SER A 127 -16.17 -19.21 30.02
CA SER A 127 -16.42 -17.81 30.42
C SER A 127 -17.55 -17.19 29.61
N PHE A 128 -17.60 -17.47 28.30
CA PHE A 128 -18.66 -16.98 27.44
C PHE A 128 -20.02 -17.54 27.84
N LEU A 129 -20.16 -18.86 27.94
CA LEU A 129 -21.41 -19.53 28.31
C LEU A 129 -21.92 -19.06 29.68
N MET A 130 -21.03 -18.97 30.67
CA MET A 130 -21.37 -18.53 32.02
C MET A 130 -21.84 -17.07 32.10
N LYS A 131 -21.38 -16.21 31.19
CA LYS A 131 -21.72 -14.78 31.19
C LYS A 131 -22.88 -14.43 30.27
N HIS A 132 -22.98 -15.09 29.11
CA HIS A 132 -23.81 -14.64 27.99
C HIS A 132 -24.97 -15.58 27.67
N TRP A 133 -24.96 -16.83 28.17
CA TRP A 133 -25.99 -17.82 27.86
C TRP A 133 -26.70 -18.35 29.11
N LEU A 134 -25.95 -18.97 30.03
CA LEU A 134 -26.50 -19.61 31.23
C LEU A 134 -27.34 -18.69 32.13
N PRO A 135 -27.01 -17.40 32.32
CA PRO A 135 -27.84 -16.50 33.15
C PRO A 135 -29.25 -16.24 32.61
N PHE A 136 -29.52 -16.61 31.36
CA PHE A 136 -30.81 -16.39 30.69
C PHE A 136 -31.66 -17.66 30.59
N ASP A 137 -31.12 -18.83 30.90
CA ASP A 137 -31.87 -20.09 30.99
C ASP A 137 -32.54 -20.15 32.37
N LEU A 138 -33.78 -19.68 32.47
CA LEU A 138 -34.46 -19.51 33.75
C LEU A 138 -35.10 -20.79 34.26
N ASN A 139 -35.35 -21.75 33.37
CA ASN A 139 -36.00 -23.02 33.68
C ASN A 139 -35.03 -24.22 33.61
N PHE A 140 -33.76 -24.00 33.26
CA PHE A 140 -32.70 -25.01 33.14
C PHE A 140 -32.99 -26.10 32.10
N ASP A 141 -33.72 -25.76 31.03
CA ASP A 141 -34.01 -26.70 29.94
C ASP A 141 -32.93 -26.70 28.84
N LEU A 142 -31.85 -25.94 29.03
CA LEU A 142 -30.73 -25.76 28.10
C LEU A 142 -31.16 -25.12 26.77
N VAL A 143 -32.27 -24.37 26.76
CA VAL A 143 -32.74 -23.61 25.62
C VAL A 143 -33.24 -22.23 26.06
N VAL A 144 -32.41 -21.21 25.82
CA VAL A 144 -32.79 -19.83 26.16
C VAL A 144 -33.79 -19.30 25.14
N THR A 145 -35.00 -18.98 25.59
CA THR A 145 -36.04 -18.38 24.76
C THR A 145 -36.00 -16.84 24.82
N ARG A 146 -36.56 -16.18 23.80
CA ARG A 146 -36.71 -14.71 23.80
C ARG A 146 -37.46 -14.20 25.04
N ALA A 147 -38.48 -14.93 25.50
CA ALA A 147 -39.26 -14.57 26.67
C ALA A 147 -38.43 -14.57 27.96
N GLU A 148 -37.47 -15.49 28.10
CA GLU A 148 -36.58 -15.53 29.25
C GLU A 148 -35.56 -14.40 29.23
N ILE A 149 -35.00 -14.09 28.04
CA ILE A 149 -34.13 -12.93 27.85
C ILE A 149 -34.87 -11.66 28.24
N GLU A 150 -36.11 -11.48 27.78
CA GLU A 150 -36.95 -10.32 28.11
C GLU A 150 -37.23 -10.21 29.62
N ARG A 151 -37.47 -11.32 30.31
CA ARG A 151 -37.68 -11.34 31.77
C ARG A 151 -36.42 -10.91 32.53
N VAL A 152 -35.26 -11.45 32.17
CA VAL A 152 -33.98 -11.07 32.78
C VAL A 152 -33.64 -9.61 32.44
N ALA A 153 -33.82 -9.20 31.18
CA ALA A 153 -33.58 -7.84 30.72
C ALA A 153 -34.45 -6.82 31.45
N ARG A 154 -35.73 -7.10 31.68
CA ARG A 154 -36.63 -6.23 32.44
C ARG A 154 -36.16 -6.08 33.89
N ALA A 155 -35.76 -7.18 34.53
CA ALA A 155 -35.24 -7.16 35.90
C ALA A 155 -33.90 -6.39 36.01
N GLN A 156 -33.02 -6.50 35.01
CA GLN A 156 -31.77 -5.74 34.93
C GLN A 156 -32.02 -4.25 34.66
N ALA A 157 -32.92 -3.93 33.72
CA ALA A 157 -33.30 -2.56 33.40
C ALA A 157 -33.81 -1.82 34.65
N GLN A 158 -34.66 -2.46 35.45
CA GLN A 158 -35.13 -1.90 36.73
C GLN A 158 -34.01 -1.59 37.73
N LYS A 159 -32.92 -2.39 37.75
CA LYS A 159 -31.76 -2.15 38.62
C LYS A 159 -30.90 -0.97 38.16
N ASN A 160 -30.89 -0.68 36.85
CA ASN A 160 -30.02 0.33 36.25
C ASN A 160 -30.57 1.77 36.38
N PHE A 161 -31.84 1.95 36.75
CA PHE A 161 -32.41 3.29 37.04
C PHE A 161 -32.03 3.78 38.45
N THR A 162 -30.76 4.19 38.59
CA THR A 162 -30.26 4.88 39.79
C THR A 162 -29.69 6.24 39.40
N SER A 163 -30.04 7.29 40.14
CA SER A 163 -29.44 8.62 39.99
C SER A 163 -28.96 9.10 41.36
N ARG A 164 -27.67 9.48 41.45
CA ARG A 164 -27.01 9.90 42.70
C ARG A 164 -27.27 8.95 43.90
N GLY A 165 -27.29 7.64 43.65
CA GLY A 165 -27.49 6.61 44.68
C GLY A 165 -28.95 6.37 45.08
N ALA A 166 -29.93 7.12 44.57
CA ALA A 166 -31.35 6.87 44.80
C ALA A 166 -31.97 6.06 43.64
N ARG A 167 -32.75 5.02 43.97
CA ARG A 167 -33.56 4.25 43.00
C ARG A 167 -34.69 5.14 42.48
N ILE A 168 -34.69 5.41 41.18
CA ILE A 168 -35.78 6.12 40.52
C ILE A 168 -36.73 5.08 39.92
N THR A 169 -38.03 5.28 40.05
CA THR A 169 -39.01 4.42 39.35
C THR A 169 -39.09 4.88 37.89
N PRO A 170 -38.63 4.08 36.91
CA PRO A 170 -38.69 4.46 35.51
C PRO A 170 -40.14 4.52 35.01
N THR A 171 -40.41 5.38 34.03
CA THR A 171 -41.67 5.30 33.27
C THR A 171 -41.68 4.02 32.42
N GLU A 172 -42.88 3.47 32.14
CA GLU A 172 -43.01 2.25 31.34
C GLU A 172 -42.30 2.35 29.96
N PRO A 173 -42.38 3.48 29.21
CA PRO A 173 -41.63 3.62 27.96
C PRO A 173 -40.10 3.59 28.14
N GLN A 174 -39.58 4.19 29.22
CA GLN A 174 -38.14 4.17 29.52
C GLN A 174 -37.66 2.77 29.90
N LEU A 175 -38.46 2.04 30.68
CA LEU A 175 -38.17 0.65 31.05
C LEU A 175 -38.15 -0.25 29.82
N LEU A 176 -39.14 -0.10 28.93
CA LEU A 176 -39.21 -0.86 27.68
C LEU A 176 -38.05 -0.54 26.73
N ALA A 177 -37.63 0.72 26.64
CA ALA A 177 -36.48 1.10 25.83
C ALA A 177 -35.17 0.46 26.35
N ALA A 178 -34.92 0.55 27.66
CA ALA A 178 -33.75 -0.07 28.30
C ALA A 178 -33.78 -1.61 28.19
N GLN A 179 -34.97 -2.21 28.32
CA GLN A 179 -35.15 -3.65 28.14
C GLN A 179 -34.81 -4.08 26.70
N ARG A 180 -35.27 -3.35 25.68
CA ARG A 180 -34.95 -3.64 24.26
C ARG A 180 -33.45 -3.60 24.00
N GLU A 181 -32.75 -2.58 24.50
CA GLU A 181 -31.30 -2.47 24.34
C GLU A 181 -30.54 -3.66 24.94
N ILE A 182 -30.97 -4.15 26.12
CA ILE A 182 -30.38 -5.33 26.75
C ILE A 182 -30.65 -6.59 25.91
N VAL A 183 -31.89 -6.78 25.45
CA VAL A 183 -32.26 -7.90 24.57
C VAL A 183 -31.43 -7.88 23.29
N ASP A 184 -31.33 -6.74 22.61
CA ASP A 184 -30.58 -6.60 21.36
C ASP A 184 -29.08 -6.90 21.55
N ARG A 185 -28.49 -6.42 22.64
CA ARG A 185 -27.09 -6.70 23.00
C ARG A 185 -26.85 -8.19 23.22
N VAL A 186 -27.75 -8.89 23.90
CA VAL A 186 -27.65 -10.35 24.10
C VAL A 186 -27.78 -11.08 22.75
N MET A 187 -28.79 -10.71 21.94
CA MET A 187 -29.05 -11.34 20.64
C MET A 187 -27.93 -11.12 19.61
N THR A 188 -27.17 -10.02 19.73
CA THR A 188 -26.05 -9.70 18.82
C THR A 188 -24.99 -10.81 18.79
N HIS A 189 -24.77 -11.51 19.90
CA HIS A 189 -23.76 -12.58 19.96
C HIS A 189 -24.13 -13.83 19.15
N TYR A 190 -25.42 -14.05 18.88
CA TYR A 190 -25.93 -15.30 18.33
C TYR A 190 -26.31 -15.20 16.85
N ASN A 191 -26.06 -14.06 16.19
CA ASN A 191 -26.29 -13.81 14.76
C ASN A 191 -27.68 -14.26 14.24
N SER A 192 -28.69 -14.33 15.11
CA SER A 192 -29.96 -14.97 14.77
C SER A 192 -31.18 -14.10 15.07
N ARG A 193 -32.16 -14.19 14.18
CA ARG A 193 -33.57 -13.89 14.46
C ARG A 193 -34.23 -15.05 15.21
N ALA A 194 -33.46 -16.00 15.77
CA ALA A 194 -34.01 -17.21 16.37
C ALA A 194 -34.78 -16.85 17.64
N GLU A 195 -35.93 -17.48 17.82
CA GLU A 195 -36.76 -17.34 19.03
C GLU A 195 -36.21 -18.17 20.20
N ARG A 196 -35.24 -19.06 19.92
CA ARG A 196 -34.63 -20.01 20.84
C ARG A 196 -33.13 -20.10 20.57
N ILE A 197 -32.33 -20.09 21.62
CA ILE A 197 -30.86 -20.20 21.58
C ILE A 197 -30.48 -21.47 22.34
N THR A 198 -30.08 -22.50 21.60
CA THR A 198 -29.65 -23.78 22.16
C THR A 198 -28.20 -23.69 22.67
N MET A 199 -27.79 -24.70 23.42
CA MET A 199 -26.38 -24.87 23.80
C MET A 199 -25.45 -24.98 22.58
N GLU A 200 -25.92 -25.53 21.46
CA GLU A 200 -25.15 -25.61 20.21
C GLU A 200 -24.91 -24.23 19.61
N ASP A 201 -25.96 -23.40 19.54
CA ASP A 201 -25.87 -22.01 19.08
C ASP A 201 -24.91 -21.20 19.96
N ALA A 202 -24.97 -21.42 21.28
CA ALA A 202 -24.11 -20.73 22.22
C ALA A 202 -22.64 -21.15 22.11
N ASN A 203 -22.38 -22.43 21.85
CA ASN A 203 -21.04 -22.92 21.56
C ASN A 203 -20.52 -22.40 20.22
N ALA A 204 -21.37 -22.30 19.19
CA ALA A 204 -21.00 -21.73 17.90
C ALA A 204 -20.62 -20.25 18.04
N ALA A 205 -21.43 -19.47 18.76
CA ALA A 205 -21.14 -18.07 19.08
C ALA A 205 -19.84 -17.91 19.87
N ALA A 206 -19.61 -18.74 20.89
CA ALA A 206 -18.37 -18.75 21.65
C ALA A 206 -17.15 -19.04 20.77
N ASN A 207 -17.24 -20.06 19.91
CA ASN A 207 -16.15 -20.46 19.02
C ASN A 207 -15.81 -19.39 17.99
N ALA A 208 -16.82 -18.67 17.47
CA ALA A 208 -16.59 -17.55 16.56
C ALA A 208 -15.78 -16.43 17.23
N LEU A 209 -16.09 -16.10 18.50
CA LEU A 209 -15.33 -15.11 19.27
C LEU A 209 -13.91 -15.58 19.63
N ILE A 210 -13.75 -16.87 19.94
CA ILE A 210 -12.44 -17.48 20.24
C ILE A 210 -11.52 -17.43 19.01
N ALA A 211 -12.03 -17.72 17.81
CA ALA A 211 -11.24 -17.72 16.58
C ALA A 211 -10.60 -16.34 16.29
N ASP A 212 -11.31 -15.25 16.58
CA ASP A 212 -10.82 -13.89 16.43
C ASP A 212 -9.80 -13.50 17.52
N SER A 213 -10.01 -13.93 18.76
CA SER A 213 -9.13 -13.60 19.91
C SER A 213 -7.82 -14.40 19.91
N GLN A 214 -7.86 -15.68 19.53
CA GLN A 214 -6.71 -16.59 19.60
C GLN A 214 -5.61 -16.24 18.61
N ARG A 215 -5.94 -15.69 17.43
CA ARG A 215 -4.94 -15.27 16.44
C ARG A 215 -4.01 -14.17 16.96
N GLN A 216 -4.47 -13.31 17.86
CA GLN A 216 -3.66 -12.21 18.40
C GLN A 216 -2.91 -12.58 19.69
N ARG A 217 -3.49 -13.43 20.55
CA ARG A 217 -2.87 -13.81 21.84
C ARG A 217 -1.84 -14.94 21.74
N ARG A 218 -1.95 -15.82 20.74
CA ARG A 218 -1.06 -16.99 20.52
C ARG A 218 0.44 -16.65 20.48
N ASN A 219 0.79 -15.44 20.01
CA ASN A 219 2.18 -15.04 19.79
C ASN A 219 2.74 -14.13 20.88
N GLN A 220 2.06 -13.93 22.02
CA GLN A 220 2.54 -12.99 23.05
C GLN A 220 2.75 -13.61 24.42
N GLN A 221 2.26 -14.82 24.68
CA GLN A 221 2.26 -15.40 26.03
C GLN A 221 2.89 -16.79 26.16
N MET A 222 3.26 -17.44 25.05
CA MET A 222 3.90 -18.76 25.07
C MET A 222 5.35 -18.66 24.62
N VAL A 223 6.18 -19.58 25.12
CA VAL A 223 7.55 -19.76 24.63
C VAL A 223 7.50 -20.21 23.16
N PRO A 224 8.20 -19.52 22.24
CA PRO A 224 8.28 -19.93 20.84
C PRO A 224 9.06 -21.24 20.66
N LEU A 225 8.52 -22.17 19.87
CA LEU A 225 9.13 -23.47 19.61
C LEU A 225 10.41 -23.39 18.77
N ASP A 226 10.59 -22.32 18.00
CA ASP A 226 11.79 -22.09 17.19
C ASP A 226 12.98 -21.54 18.01
N LEU A 227 12.87 -21.51 19.34
CA LEU A 227 14.01 -21.32 20.25
C LEU A 227 14.80 -22.61 20.51
N ASP A 228 14.26 -23.76 20.11
CA ASP A 228 14.95 -25.06 20.09
C ASP A 228 16.16 -24.98 19.14
N ARG A 229 17.36 -25.07 19.72
CA ARG A 229 18.61 -24.89 18.99
C ARG A 229 19.31 -26.20 18.68
N ASP A 230 19.15 -27.20 19.53
CA ASP A 230 19.73 -28.52 19.29
C ASP A 230 18.86 -29.40 18.37
N GLY A 231 17.63 -28.95 18.09
CA GLY A 231 16.72 -29.54 17.12
C GLY A 231 16.01 -30.78 17.65
N ASP A 232 15.97 -30.97 18.97
CA ASP A 232 15.31 -32.10 19.62
C ASP A 232 13.77 -31.98 19.67
N ARG A 233 13.24 -30.85 19.16
CA ARG A 233 11.82 -30.45 19.09
C ARG A 233 11.22 -30.04 20.43
N VAL A 234 12.07 -29.78 21.42
CA VAL A 234 11.68 -29.40 22.77
C VAL A 234 12.50 -28.19 23.19
N VAL A 235 11.84 -27.08 23.55
CA VAL A 235 12.58 -25.96 24.12
C VAL A 235 12.88 -26.25 25.58
N SER A 236 14.14 -26.55 25.86
CA SER A 236 14.62 -26.79 27.22
C SER A 236 14.72 -25.49 28.03
N ARG A 237 14.83 -25.64 29.36
CA ARG A 237 14.98 -24.49 30.26
C ARG A 237 16.27 -23.71 29.97
N ALA A 238 17.35 -24.44 29.66
CA ALA A 238 18.64 -23.84 29.36
C ALA A 238 18.60 -23.03 28.06
N GLU A 239 17.91 -23.52 27.03
CA GLU A 239 17.77 -22.81 25.76
C GLU A 239 16.94 -21.55 25.90
N PHE A 240 15.82 -21.63 26.64
CA PHE A 240 14.99 -20.47 26.93
C PHE A 240 15.74 -19.41 27.73
N ASP A 241 16.40 -19.78 28.84
CA ASP A 241 17.15 -18.84 29.66
C ASP A 241 18.30 -18.21 28.85
N ALA A 242 19.01 -18.99 28.05
CA ALA A 242 20.04 -18.46 27.15
C ALA A 242 19.46 -17.51 26.08
N ALA A 243 18.25 -17.77 25.58
CA ALA A 243 17.56 -16.87 24.66
C ALA A 243 17.15 -15.56 25.35
N VAL A 244 16.69 -15.61 26.60
CA VAL A 244 16.35 -14.42 27.40
C VAL A 244 17.60 -13.55 27.59
N VAL A 245 18.74 -14.15 27.94
CA VAL A 245 20.01 -13.43 28.09
C VAL A 245 20.42 -12.77 26.78
N ARG A 246 20.35 -13.48 25.65
CA ARG A 246 20.64 -12.89 24.33
C ARG A 246 19.73 -11.71 24.00
N ALA A 247 18.43 -11.84 24.27
CA ALA A 247 17.48 -10.76 24.05
C ALA A 247 17.76 -9.56 24.99
N PHE A 248 18.11 -9.81 26.24
CA PHE A 248 18.51 -8.78 27.22
C PHE A 248 19.76 -8.02 26.78
N ALA A 249 20.78 -8.74 26.30
CA ALA A 249 22.02 -8.15 25.76
C ALA A 249 21.82 -7.24 24.54
N THR A 250 20.66 -7.31 23.86
CA THR A 250 20.33 -6.32 22.80
C THR A 250 19.99 -4.93 23.36
N PHE A 251 19.63 -4.86 24.64
CA PHE A 251 19.31 -3.63 25.36
C PHE A 251 20.45 -3.15 26.25
N ASP A 252 21.19 -4.08 26.86
CA ASP A 252 22.38 -3.84 27.69
C ASP A 252 23.61 -3.61 26.79
N ARG A 253 23.88 -2.34 26.46
CA ARG A 253 24.90 -1.95 25.49
C ARG A 253 26.29 -1.90 26.09
N ASP A 254 26.40 -1.55 27.37
CA ASP A 254 27.68 -1.50 28.07
C ASP A 254 28.06 -2.85 28.71
N GLY A 255 27.13 -3.80 28.74
CA GLY A 255 27.37 -5.18 29.17
C GLY A 255 27.52 -5.30 30.68
N ASP A 256 26.94 -4.37 31.44
CA ASP A 256 27.07 -4.32 32.90
C ASP A 256 26.06 -5.24 33.63
N GLY A 257 25.21 -5.94 32.88
CA GLY A 257 24.17 -6.84 33.36
C GLY A 257 22.92 -6.11 33.85
N LYS A 258 22.80 -4.80 33.60
CA LYS A 258 21.67 -3.95 33.97
C LYS A 258 21.27 -3.07 32.80
N ILE A 259 20.04 -2.53 32.86
CA ILE A 259 19.54 -1.59 31.86
C ILE A 259 19.37 -0.20 32.48
N ALA A 260 20.26 0.71 32.13
CA ALA A 260 20.23 2.10 32.57
C ALA A 260 19.05 2.90 31.98
N GLY A 261 18.83 4.11 32.51
CA GLY A 261 17.76 4.99 32.03
C GLY A 261 17.89 5.38 30.55
N GLU A 262 19.13 5.61 30.08
CA GLU A 262 19.41 5.98 28.69
C GLU A 262 19.17 4.82 27.72
N GLU A 263 19.58 3.60 28.10
CA GLU A 263 19.34 2.39 27.33
C GLU A 263 17.83 2.09 27.22
N ARG A 264 17.06 2.31 28.29
CA ARG A 264 15.60 2.26 28.24
C ARG A 264 15.01 3.30 27.30
N ALA A 265 15.53 4.53 27.29
CA ALA A 265 15.04 5.57 26.40
C ALA A 265 15.29 5.21 24.91
N LEU A 266 16.44 4.61 24.61
CA LEU A 266 16.78 4.11 23.28
C LEU A 266 15.89 2.93 22.87
N ALA A 267 15.68 1.97 23.78
CA ALA A 267 14.76 0.85 23.58
C ALA A 267 13.33 1.33 23.31
N GLN A 268 12.87 2.35 24.05
CA GLN A 268 11.54 2.93 23.84
C GLN A 268 11.41 3.62 22.48
N ARG A 269 12.45 4.32 22.01
CA ARG A 269 12.46 4.94 20.67
C ARG A 269 12.41 3.86 19.59
N ALA A 270 13.29 2.86 19.68
CA ALA A 270 13.33 1.74 18.73
C ALA A 270 11.98 0.99 18.68
N SER A 271 11.37 0.71 19.84
CA SER A 271 10.05 0.08 19.92
C SER A 271 8.94 0.95 19.31
N LYS A 272 8.95 2.26 19.57
CA LYS A 272 7.98 3.20 18.96
C LYS A 272 8.15 3.26 17.44
N ASP A 273 9.37 3.30 16.94
CA ASP A 273 9.65 3.33 15.51
C ASP A 273 9.23 2.02 14.83
N LYS A 274 9.54 0.88 15.44
CA LYS A 274 9.11 -0.44 14.95
C LYS A 274 7.58 -0.56 14.91
N LYS A 275 6.87 -0.17 15.98
CA LYS A 275 5.40 -0.13 16.00
C LYS A 275 4.82 0.81 14.95
N ARG A 276 5.45 1.96 14.72
CA ARG A 276 5.04 2.90 13.66
C ARG A 276 5.24 2.27 12.28
N GLN A 277 6.37 1.60 12.05
CA GLN A 277 6.64 0.88 10.79
C GLN A 277 5.64 -0.25 10.56
N GLU A 278 5.39 -1.10 11.56
CA GLU A 278 4.39 -2.18 11.47
C GLU A 278 2.98 -1.64 11.25
N ALA A 279 2.59 -0.55 11.92
CA ALA A 279 1.29 0.07 11.72
C ALA A 279 1.16 0.66 10.31
N ASN A 280 2.21 1.32 9.80
CA ASN A 280 2.25 1.84 8.44
C ASN A 280 2.17 0.71 7.41
N GLU A 281 2.93 -0.37 7.61
CA GLU A 281 2.90 -1.56 6.75
C GLU A 281 1.51 -2.21 6.77
N ARG A 282 0.90 -2.41 7.94
CA ARG A 282 -0.48 -2.95 8.03
C ARG A 282 -1.49 -2.07 7.33
N ARG A 283 -1.39 -0.75 7.47
CA ARG A 283 -2.25 0.21 6.76
C ARG A 283 -2.04 0.12 5.25
N PHE A 284 -0.79 0.06 4.82
CA PHE A 284 -0.42 -0.11 3.41
C PHE A 284 -0.97 -1.44 2.86
N GLN A 285 -0.82 -2.54 3.58
CA GLN A 285 -1.37 -3.84 3.20
C GLN A 285 -2.90 -3.86 3.14
N ALA A 286 -3.57 -3.19 4.07
CA ALA A 286 -5.03 -3.07 4.02
C ALA A 286 -5.47 -2.34 2.75
N LYS A 287 -4.82 -1.22 2.40
CA LYS A 287 -5.07 -0.49 1.16
C LYS A 287 -4.83 -1.33 -0.10
N LEU A 288 -3.74 -2.09 -0.15
CA LEU A 288 -3.42 -2.95 -1.30
C LEU A 288 -4.49 -4.04 -1.57
N ARG A 289 -5.29 -4.43 -0.57
CA ARG A 289 -6.39 -5.40 -0.78
C ARG A 289 -7.57 -4.81 -1.56
N GLU A 290 -7.70 -3.50 -1.57
CA GLU A 290 -8.72 -2.78 -2.34
C GLU A 290 -8.28 -2.64 -3.80
N CYS A 291 -7.00 -2.84 -4.09
CA CYS A 291 -6.45 -2.79 -5.44
C CYS A 291 -6.78 -4.06 -6.23
N SER A 292 -7.41 -3.88 -7.38
CA SER A 292 -7.66 -4.93 -8.35
C SER A 292 -6.82 -4.66 -9.60
N LEU A 293 -5.66 -5.30 -9.70
CA LEU A 293 -4.83 -5.29 -10.91
C LEU A 293 -4.84 -6.69 -11.55
N PRO A 294 -4.79 -6.79 -12.88
CA PRO A 294 -4.72 -8.08 -13.56
C PRO A 294 -3.42 -8.79 -13.25
N GLN A 295 -3.45 -10.12 -13.32
CA GLN A 295 -2.23 -10.92 -13.29
C GLN A 295 -1.48 -10.73 -14.61
N VAL A 296 -0.17 -10.54 -14.54
CA VAL A 296 0.67 -10.35 -15.73
C VAL A 296 1.24 -11.71 -16.15
N PRO A 297 1.01 -12.16 -17.40
CA PRO A 297 1.55 -13.42 -17.89
C PRO A 297 3.09 -13.49 -17.81
N ARG A 298 3.65 -14.71 -17.83
CA ARG A 298 5.11 -14.92 -17.71
C ARG A 298 5.86 -14.79 -19.05
N ASP A 299 5.14 -14.90 -20.15
CA ASP A 299 5.64 -14.88 -21.54
C ASP A 299 5.65 -13.48 -22.18
N VAL A 300 5.23 -12.46 -21.43
CA VAL A 300 5.28 -11.05 -21.84
C VAL A 300 6.41 -10.30 -21.15
N THR A 301 6.92 -9.26 -21.79
CA THR A 301 7.87 -8.32 -21.18
C THR A 301 7.11 -7.36 -20.28
N PHE A 302 7.38 -7.37 -18.98
CA PHE A 302 6.70 -6.53 -18.00
C PHE A 302 7.61 -5.41 -17.50
N MET A 303 7.22 -4.17 -17.79
CA MET A 303 7.99 -2.97 -17.44
C MET A 303 7.19 -2.08 -16.51
N VAL A 304 7.84 -1.48 -15.51
CA VAL A 304 7.24 -0.42 -14.68
C VAL A 304 7.95 0.89 -14.98
N LEU A 305 7.19 1.92 -15.30
CA LEU A 305 7.66 3.26 -15.58
C LEU A 305 7.20 4.17 -14.47
N ASN A 306 8.14 4.90 -13.89
CA ASN A 306 7.82 5.95 -12.94
C ASN A 306 8.31 7.27 -13.50
N THR A 307 7.43 8.25 -13.53
CA THR A 307 7.74 9.59 -14.02
C THR A 307 7.80 10.54 -12.84
N HIS A 308 8.94 11.19 -12.66
CA HIS A 308 9.12 12.13 -11.56
C HIS A 308 8.21 13.36 -11.73
N SER A 309 7.92 14.04 -10.62
CA SER A 309 7.00 15.19 -10.50
C SER A 309 7.36 16.47 -11.27
N ARG A 310 8.28 16.42 -12.25
CA ARG A 310 8.52 17.55 -13.13
C ARG A 310 7.62 17.42 -14.35
N PRO A 311 6.73 18.39 -14.59
CA PRO A 311 5.78 18.33 -15.68
C PRO A 311 6.47 18.14 -17.04
N GLY A 312 5.87 17.31 -17.88
CA GLY A 312 6.33 17.00 -19.23
C GLY A 312 6.65 18.21 -20.11
N GLY A 313 7.37 17.95 -21.20
CA GLY A 313 7.78 18.99 -22.15
C GLY A 313 6.63 19.70 -22.86
N ALA A 314 5.40 19.16 -22.81
CA ALA A 314 4.23 19.70 -23.50
C ALA A 314 2.95 19.65 -22.65
N LEU A 315 2.00 20.51 -23.02
CA LEU A 315 0.64 20.53 -22.48
C LEU A 315 -0.37 20.12 -23.55
N THR A 316 -1.61 19.84 -23.16
CA THR A 316 -2.72 19.66 -24.12
C THR A 316 -3.79 20.76 -23.98
N ASN A 317 -4.57 20.93 -25.03
CA ASN A 317 -5.82 21.69 -25.01
C ASN A 317 -6.99 20.94 -24.34
N VAL A 318 -6.77 19.74 -23.79
CA VAL A 318 -7.79 18.97 -23.06
C VAL A 318 -7.68 19.15 -21.54
N ALA A 319 -8.81 19.06 -20.85
CA ALA A 319 -8.91 18.92 -19.40
C ALA A 319 -9.34 17.49 -19.05
N LEU A 320 -8.76 16.92 -18.00
CA LEU A 320 -9.17 15.63 -17.44
C LEU A 320 -9.90 15.87 -16.11
N GLY A 321 -11.16 15.42 -16.05
CA GLY A 321 -12.03 15.58 -14.89
C GLY A 321 -12.54 17.02 -14.70
N ASP A 322 -13.10 17.27 -13.51
CA ASP A 322 -13.58 18.58 -13.08
C ASP A 322 -12.47 19.46 -12.47
N LYS A 323 -11.26 18.91 -12.37
CA LYS A 323 -10.10 19.58 -11.76
C LYS A 323 -9.49 20.54 -12.77
N GLU A 324 -9.32 21.79 -12.35
CA GLU A 324 -8.79 22.88 -13.19
C GLU A 324 -7.24 22.89 -13.21
N ASN A 325 -6.67 21.70 -13.22
CA ASN A 325 -5.25 21.45 -13.29
C ASN A 325 -4.77 21.52 -14.74
N VAL A 326 -3.48 21.79 -14.90
CA VAL A 326 -2.84 21.71 -16.21
C VAL A 326 -2.71 20.25 -16.59
N THR A 327 -3.12 19.92 -17.81
CA THR A 327 -2.99 18.56 -18.33
C THR A 327 -1.71 18.44 -19.17
N HIS A 328 -0.85 17.50 -18.79
CA HIS A 328 0.43 17.22 -19.45
C HIS A 328 0.26 16.17 -20.54
N VAL A 329 1.20 16.16 -21.49
CA VAL A 329 1.29 15.11 -22.51
C VAL A 329 2.68 14.51 -22.47
N GLU A 330 2.75 13.18 -22.48
CA GLU A 330 4.00 12.41 -22.50
C GLU A 330 3.93 11.36 -23.61
N GLN A 331 5.00 11.23 -24.40
CA GLN A 331 5.03 10.25 -25.50
C GLN A 331 5.72 8.96 -25.10
N ILE A 332 5.06 7.84 -25.41
CA ILE A 332 5.62 6.50 -25.34
C ILE A 332 5.64 5.90 -26.75
N HIS A 333 6.84 5.61 -27.25
CA HIS A 333 7.01 4.98 -28.55
C HIS A 333 7.32 3.50 -28.38
N ILE A 334 6.55 2.66 -29.05
CA ILE A 334 6.77 1.22 -29.06
C ILE A 334 7.60 0.85 -30.27
N GLU A 335 8.81 0.40 -30.01
CA GLU A 335 9.75 -0.03 -31.04
C GLU A 335 9.23 -1.31 -31.72
N PRO A 336 9.48 -1.50 -33.02
CA PRO A 336 9.20 -2.78 -33.67
C PRO A 336 9.97 -3.93 -33.01
N GLY A 337 9.33 -5.10 -32.90
CA GLY A 337 9.97 -6.26 -32.29
C GLY A 337 9.03 -7.45 -32.15
N GLN A 338 9.54 -8.52 -31.56
CA GLN A 338 8.77 -9.73 -31.24
C GLN A 338 8.39 -9.74 -29.76
N GLY A 339 7.26 -10.37 -29.44
CA GLY A 339 6.78 -10.52 -28.08
C GLY A 339 5.98 -9.31 -27.57
N ASP A 340 5.01 -9.65 -26.73
CA ASP A 340 4.06 -8.70 -26.15
C ASP A 340 4.66 -7.97 -24.95
N ILE A 341 4.18 -6.74 -24.73
CA ILE A 341 4.64 -5.84 -23.69
C ILE A 341 3.47 -5.49 -22.77
N VAL A 342 3.71 -5.57 -21.47
CA VAL A 342 2.86 -4.97 -20.45
C VAL A 342 3.62 -3.84 -19.78
N VAL A 343 3.00 -2.67 -19.68
CA VAL A 343 3.60 -1.49 -19.08
C VAL A 343 2.75 -1.02 -17.92
N ALA A 344 3.33 -0.89 -16.73
CA ALA A 344 2.70 -0.23 -15.60
C ALA A 344 3.31 1.17 -15.42
N ILE A 345 2.49 2.21 -15.51
CA ILE A 345 2.93 3.60 -15.38
C ILE A 345 2.46 4.13 -14.03
N THR A 346 3.41 4.52 -13.19
CA THR A 346 3.15 5.02 -11.85
C THR A 346 3.31 6.53 -11.81
N ASP A 347 2.21 7.20 -11.43
CA ASP A 347 2.15 8.57 -10.92
C ASP A 347 2.59 9.71 -11.88
N HIS A 348 1.59 10.32 -12.53
CA HIS A 348 1.50 11.78 -12.64
C HIS A 348 0.01 12.14 -12.78
N PRO A 349 -0.59 12.92 -11.87
CA PRO A 349 -1.97 13.36 -12.03
C PRO A 349 -2.08 14.29 -13.25
N ASP A 350 -3.23 14.23 -13.92
CA ASP A 350 -3.57 15.08 -15.05
C ASP A 350 -2.62 14.91 -16.25
N THR A 351 -2.34 13.66 -16.64
CA THR A 351 -1.46 13.34 -17.78
C THR A 351 -2.17 12.52 -18.85
N VAL A 352 -1.95 12.88 -20.12
CA VAL A 352 -2.31 12.08 -21.29
C VAL A 352 -1.07 11.38 -21.84
N TRP A 353 -1.06 10.06 -21.81
CA TRP A 353 -0.01 9.22 -22.36
C TRP A 353 -0.29 8.94 -23.84
N GLN A 354 0.55 9.45 -24.73
CA GLN A 354 0.41 9.26 -26.18
C GLN A 354 1.28 8.09 -26.64
N PHE A 355 0.64 6.98 -27.00
CA PHE A 355 1.32 5.80 -27.54
C PHE A 355 1.44 5.88 -29.05
N SER A 356 2.60 5.48 -29.59
CA SER A 356 2.87 5.45 -31.03
C SER A 356 3.79 4.28 -31.40
N GLY A 357 3.97 4.04 -32.71
CA GLY A 357 4.84 2.96 -33.21
C GLY A 357 4.12 1.63 -33.28
N ALA A 358 4.80 0.55 -32.91
CA ALA A 358 4.33 -0.84 -32.93
C ALA A 358 3.37 -1.17 -31.77
N VAL A 359 2.32 -0.37 -31.60
CA VAL A 359 1.36 -0.44 -30.48
C VAL A 359 0.56 -1.75 -30.44
N GLU A 360 0.55 -2.52 -31.53
CA GLU A 360 0.00 -3.87 -31.57
C GLU A 360 0.68 -4.81 -30.55
N ARG A 361 1.96 -4.58 -30.24
CA ARG A 361 2.74 -5.33 -29.25
C ARG A 361 2.30 -5.09 -27.81
N ILE A 362 1.53 -4.04 -27.55
CA ILE A 362 1.04 -3.77 -26.20
C ILE A 362 -0.08 -4.75 -25.89
N ALA A 363 0.14 -5.63 -24.92
CA ALA A 363 -0.92 -6.49 -24.40
C ALA A 363 -1.83 -5.68 -23.46
N GLN A 364 -1.23 -4.99 -22.49
CA GLN A 364 -1.94 -4.18 -21.50
C GLN A 364 -1.09 -3.01 -21.00
N VAL A 365 -1.75 -1.92 -20.63
CA VAL A 365 -1.16 -0.78 -19.92
C VAL A 365 -1.91 -0.57 -18.61
N LEU A 366 -1.18 -0.59 -17.50
CA LEU A 366 -1.70 -0.29 -16.17
C LEU A 366 -1.35 1.15 -15.83
N ILE A 367 -2.35 2.02 -15.66
CA ILE A 367 -2.15 3.45 -15.39
C ILE A 367 -2.53 3.75 -13.94
N GLY A 368 -1.59 4.31 -13.19
CA GLY A 368 -1.82 4.88 -11.85
C GLY A 368 -2.01 6.39 -11.91
N GLY A 369 -2.89 6.93 -11.05
CA GLY A 369 -3.16 8.36 -10.96
C GLY A 369 -4.64 8.66 -10.70
N GLU A 370 -4.96 9.88 -10.28
CA GLU A 370 -6.35 10.29 -10.05
C GLU A 370 -7.09 10.60 -11.36
N ALA A 371 -6.43 11.31 -12.28
CA ALA A 371 -6.95 11.70 -13.58
C ALA A 371 -5.88 11.43 -14.63
N SER A 372 -6.13 10.46 -15.51
CA SER A 372 -5.17 10.09 -16.55
C SER A 372 -5.88 9.72 -17.84
N GLY A 373 -5.24 10.00 -18.97
CA GLY A 373 -5.72 9.68 -20.29
C GLY A 373 -4.69 8.89 -21.08
N VAL A 374 -5.13 8.12 -22.06
CA VAL A 374 -4.29 7.38 -22.99
C VAL A 374 -4.82 7.62 -24.41
N THR A 375 -3.91 7.88 -25.35
CA THR A 375 -4.22 7.97 -26.79
C THR A 375 -3.33 7.00 -27.57
N GLY A 376 -3.77 6.58 -28.75
CA GLY A 376 -3.04 5.64 -29.61
C GLY A 376 -3.18 4.16 -29.20
N LEU A 377 -3.99 3.86 -28.18
CA LEU A 377 -4.34 2.49 -27.77
C LEU A 377 -5.85 2.32 -27.67
N PRO A 378 -6.37 1.13 -27.99
CA PRO A 378 -7.78 0.81 -27.80
C PRO A 378 -8.10 0.62 -26.31
N ALA A 379 -9.34 0.91 -25.91
CA ALA A 379 -9.74 0.99 -24.51
C ALA A 379 -9.55 -0.33 -23.74
N GLU A 380 -9.74 -1.47 -24.39
CA GLU A 380 -9.59 -2.80 -23.79
C GLU A 380 -8.14 -3.13 -23.38
N LYS A 381 -7.14 -2.41 -23.93
CA LYS A 381 -5.73 -2.56 -23.54
C LYS A 381 -5.35 -1.66 -22.36
N VAL A 382 -6.21 -0.74 -21.94
CA VAL A 382 -5.91 0.25 -20.89
C VAL A 382 -6.67 -0.08 -19.61
N ILE A 383 -5.95 -0.18 -18.51
CA ILE A 383 -6.52 -0.48 -17.20
C ILE A 383 -6.07 0.60 -16.22
N PHE A 384 -7.03 1.34 -15.68
CA PHE A 384 -6.78 2.34 -14.66
C PHE A 384 -6.82 1.69 -13.28
N ALA A 385 -5.80 1.94 -12.46
CA ALA A 385 -5.74 1.41 -11.11
C ALA A 385 -6.82 2.10 -10.23
N ASN A 386 -7.53 1.30 -9.43
CA ASN A 386 -8.61 1.77 -8.54
C ASN A 386 -8.08 2.49 -7.29
N GLY A 387 -7.37 3.59 -7.48
CA GLY A 387 -6.80 4.41 -6.41
C GLY A 387 -5.31 4.69 -6.61
N THR A 388 -4.86 5.84 -6.10
CA THR A 388 -3.48 6.31 -6.19
C THR A 388 -2.48 5.40 -5.48
N ASP A 389 -2.93 4.66 -4.46
CA ASP A 389 -2.09 3.75 -3.68
C ASP A 389 -1.82 2.40 -4.38
N CYS A 390 -2.52 2.09 -5.48
CA CYS A 390 -2.43 0.79 -6.16
C CYS A 390 -1.21 0.63 -7.07
N LEU A 391 -0.61 1.74 -7.48
CA LEU A 391 0.64 1.78 -8.21
C LEU A 391 1.55 2.80 -7.51
N PRO A 392 2.30 2.38 -6.48
CA PRO A 392 2.97 3.31 -5.59
C PRO A 392 4.06 4.10 -6.31
N TYR A 393 4.09 5.40 -6.04
CA TYR A 393 5.20 6.27 -6.43
C TYR A 393 6.48 5.93 -5.67
N PHE A 394 7.62 6.03 -6.34
CA PHE A 394 8.96 5.90 -5.76
C PHE A 394 9.93 6.92 -6.36
N SER A 395 10.68 7.61 -5.51
CA SER A 395 11.48 8.76 -5.94
C SER A 395 12.92 8.42 -6.38
N SER A 396 13.36 7.17 -6.25
CA SER A 396 14.73 6.78 -6.60
C SER A 396 14.84 5.31 -6.99
N GLU A 397 15.84 5.02 -7.82
CA GLU A 397 16.27 3.65 -8.15
C GLU A 397 17.08 2.99 -7.01
N GLU A 398 17.17 3.61 -5.83
CA GLU A 398 17.91 3.05 -4.71
C GLU A 398 17.41 1.64 -4.38
N TYR A 399 18.35 0.74 -4.10
CA TYR A 399 18.09 -0.69 -3.88
C TYR A 399 16.93 -0.96 -2.90
N ARG A 400 16.78 -0.14 -1.85
CA ARG A 400 15.69 -0.29 -0.87
C ARG A 400 14.32 0.10 -1.43
N ALA A 401 14.24 1.23 -2.13
CA ALA A 401 13.01 1.68 -2.78
C ALA A 401 12.59 0.69 -3.87
N ARG A 402 13.54 0.24 -4.69
CA ARG A 402 13.32 -0.79 -5.72
C ARG A 402 12.76 -2.10 -5.15
N LYS A 403 13.35 -2.62 -4.06
CA LYS A 403 12.87 -3.85 -3.40
C LYS A 403 11.45 -3.70 -2.82
N GLN A 404 11.02 -2.50 -2.47
CA GLN A 404 9.64 -2.25 -2.03
C GLN A 404 8.66 -2.24 -3.20
N VAL A 405 9.05 -1.63 -4.33
CA VAL A 405 8.27 -1.60 -5.58
C VAL A 405 8.10 -3.01 -6.12
N ASP A 406 9.21 -3.74 -6.29
CA ASP A 406 9.17 -5.12 -6.83
C ASP A 406 8.23 -6.00 -5.99
N ARG A 407 8.34 -5.96 -4.65
CA ARG A 407 7.45 -6.72 -3.76
C ARG A 407 5.98 -6.31 -3.85
N THR A 408 5.71 -5.02 -4.05
CA THR A 408 4.33 -4.52 -4.15
C THR A 408 3.72 -4.92 -5.48
N ILE A 409 4.44 -4.70 -6.57
CA ILE A 409 4.04 -5.07 -7.93
C ILE A 409 3.88 -6.59 -8.05
N GLU A 410 4.82 -7.38 -7.55
CA GLU A 410 4.72 -8.84 -7.54
C GLU A 410 3.48 -9.32 -6.80
N ARG A 411 3.13 -8.70 -5.67
CA ARG A 411 1.93 -9.05 -4.91
C ARG A 411 0.64 -8.72 -5.65
N LEU A 412 0.61 -7.59 -6.37
CA LEU A 412 -0.59 -7.15 -7.08
C LEU A 412 -0.78 -7.84 -8.44
N THR A 413 0.32 -8.12 -9.15
CA THR A 413 0.31 -8.60 -10.54
C THR A 413 0.76 -10.06 -10.69
N GLY A 414 1.22 -10.70 -9.61
CA GLY A 414 1.63 -12.11 -9.59
C GLY A 414 3.07 -12.37 -10.04
N ARG A 415 3.81 -11.35 -10.50
CA ARG A 415 5.23 -11.46 -10.86
C ARG A 415 5.97 -10.12 -10.71
N SER A 416 7.27 -10.19 -10.48
CA SER A 416 8.14 -9.01 -10.52
C SER A 416 8.31 -8.48 -11.95
N PRO A 417 8.50 -7.17 -12.11
CA PRO A 417 8.78 -6.58 -13.41
C PRO A 417 10.16 -7.00 -13.92
N ASP A 418 10.26 -7.19 -15.24
CA ASP A 418 11.53 -7.47 -15.93
C ASP A 418 12.44 -6.23 -15.92
N SER A 419 11.83 -5.05 -15.87
CA SER A 419 12.56 -3.78 -15.81
C SER A 419 11.75 -2.69 -15.12
N VAL A 420 12.44 -1.76 -14.47
CA VAL A 420 11.81 -0.56 -13.91
C VAL A 420 12.69 0.63 -14.25
N LEU A 421 12.06 1.70 -14.70
CA LEU A 421 12.69 2.96 -15.08
C LEU A 421 12.14 4.09 -14.23
N VAL A 422 13.02 4.95 -13.71
CA VAL A 422 12.64 6.26 -13.16
C VAL A 422 13.05 7.33 -14.16
N ALA A 423 12.08 7.94 -14.83
CA ALA A 423 12.31 9.01 -15.79
C ALA A 423 11.99 10.36 -15.16
N GLU A 424 12.98 11.26 -15.08
CA GLU A 424 12.76 12.59 -14.46
C GLU A 424 12.01 13.57 -15.35
N ARG A 425 12.42 13.66 -16.63
CA ARG A 425 11.79 14.49 -17.67
C ARG A 425 12.16 13.89 -19.01
N PHE A 426 11.19 13.72 -19.90
CA PHE A 426 11.43 13.29 -21.27
C PHE A 426 10.44 13.95 -22.24
N GLY A 427 10.80 14.00 -23.51
CA GLY A 427 9.90 14.31 -24.60
C GLY A 427 9.28 13.03 -25.18
N ARG A 428 10.10 12.00 -25.37
CA ARG A 428 9.68 10.65 -25.79
C ARG A 428 10.46 9.58 -25.04
N LEU A 429 9.75 8.53 -24.65
CA LEU A 429 10.33 7.30 -24.11
C LEU A 429 10.08 6.14 -25.08
N SER A 430 11.14 5.47 -25.51
CA SER A 430 11.06 4.32 -26.40
C SER A 430 11.13 3.00 -25.62
N LEU A 431 10.22 2.07 -25.91
CA LEU A 431 10.13 0.75 -25.29
C LEU A 431 10.29 -0.36 -26.34
N PRO A 432 10.98 -1.47 -26.03
CA PRO A 432 11.50 -1.84 -24.70
C PRO A 432 12.92 -1.33 -24.40
N SER A 433 13.59 -0.60 -25.31
CA SER A 433 14.98 -0.14 -25.09
C SER A 433 15.17 0.77 -23.88
N MET A 434 14.10 1.40 -23.39
CA MET A 434 14.13 2.44 -22.34
C MET A 434 14.97 3.65 -22.74
N THR A 435 15.03 3.97 -24.03
CA THR A 435 15.73 5.14 -24.54
C THR A 435 14.88 6.39 -24.30
N ILE A 436 15.47 7.40 -23.68
CA ILE A 436 14.84 8.70 -23.42
C ILE A 436 15.37 9.73 -24.40
N GLU A 437 14.45 10.40 -25.11
CA GLU A 437 14.73 11.61 -25.89
C GLU A 437 14.19 12.82 -25.12
N GLU A 438 15.06 13.74 -24.72
CA GLU A 438 14.69 14.90 -23.88
C GLU A 438 13.81 15.92 -24.62
N VAL A 439 13.99 16.07 -25.93
CA VAL A 439 13.31 17.07 -26.75
C VAL A 439 12.80 16.40 -28.01
N GLN A 440 11.48 16.38 -28.20
CA GLN A 440 10.88 15.94 -29.45
C GLN A 440 9.65 16.77 -29.81
N THR A 441 9.44 16.91 -31.11
CA THR A 441 8.29 17.61 -31.68
C THR A 441 7.08 16.68 -31.73
N TYR A 442 5.94 17.20 -31.27
CA TYR A 442 4.65 16.57 -31.45
C TYR A 442 4.17 16.81 -32.89
N ALA A 443 3.49 15.83 -33.50
CA ALA A 443 2.93 16.00 -34.83
C ALA A 443 1.72 16.95 -34.80
N ASP A 444 0.90 16.80 -33.75
CA ASP A 444 -0.40 17.47 -33.61
C ASP A 444 -0.27 18.75 -32.75
N LEU A 445 0.68 19.62 -33.09
CA LEU A 445 0.85 20.88 -32.38
C LEU A 445 -0.25 21.87 -32.75
N LEU A 446 -0.89 22.44 -31.74
CA LEU A 446 -1.79 23.56 -31.93
C LEU A 446 -0.96 24.78 -32.41
N PRO A 447 -1.23 25.34 -33.59
CA PRO A 447 -0.50 26.50 -34.08
C PRO A 447 -0.80 27.71 -33.20
N LEU A 448 0.24 28.29 -32.60
CA LEU A 448 0.14 29.51 -31.80
C LEU A 448 0.60 30.71 -32.66
N PRO A 449 -0.01 31.90 -32.52
CA PRO A 449 0.42 33.08 -33.29
C PRO A 449 1.86 33.49 -32.99
N ASP A 450 2.67 33.76 -34.00
CA ASP A 450 4.08 34.16 -33.81
C ASP A 450 4.26 35.62 -33.39
N SER A 451 3.21 36.45 -33.52
CA SER A 451 3.22 37.87 -33.18
C SER A 451 1.94 38.28 -32.45
N GLY A 452 1.93 39.49 -31.90
CA GLY A 452 0.77 40.09 -31.24
C GLY A 452 0.99 40.38 -29.74
N PRO A 453 -0.02 40.93 -29.06
CA PRO A 453 0.08 41.32 -27.64
C PRO A 453 0.55 40.19 -26.70
N GLY A 454 0.22 38.94 -27.01
CA GLY A 454 0.60 37.76 -26.24
C GLY A 454 1.99 37.18 -26.54
N GLU A 455 2.74 37.71 -27.50
CA GLU A 455 4.01 37.13 -27.99
C GLU A 455 5.03 36.86 -26.88
N SER A 456 5.22 37.82 -25.97
CA SER A 456 6.15 37.68 -24.84
C SER A 456 5.76 36.51 -23.92
N LEU A 457 4.47 36.32 -23.65
CA LEU A 457 3.98 35.21 -22.83
C LEU A 457 4.12 33.86 -23.53
N ARG A 458 3.95 33.80 -24.86
CA ARG A 458 4.22 32.60 -25.65
C ARG A 458 5.71 32.22 -25.64
N ARG A 459 6.61 33.19 -25.79
CA ARG A 459 8.05 32.93 -25.64
C ARG A 459 8.39 32.40 -24.25
N LYS A 460 7.77 32.94 -23.20
CA LYS A 460 7.93 32.44 -21.84
C LYS A 460 7.39 31.01 -21.71
N PHE A 461 6.21 30.75 -22.26
CA PHE A 461 5.59 29.43 -22.30
C PHE A 461 6.51 28.38 -22.94
N ALA A 462 7.03 28.66 -24.15
CA ALA A 462 7.89 27.76 -24.90
C ALA A 462 9.21 27.39 -24.17
N ARG A 463 9.68 28.21 -23.21
CA ARG A 463 10.85 27.88 -22.39
C ARG A 463 10.56 26.81 -21.34
N PHE A 464 9.37 26.84 -20.75
CA PHE A 464 8.96 25.85 -19.77
C PHE A 464 8.44 24.58 -20.45
N PHE A 465 7.71 24.76 -21.56
CA PHE A 465 7.06 23.71 -22.35
C PHE A 465 7.56 23.78 -23.80
N PRO A 466 8.79 23.31 -24.08
CA PRO A 466 9.38 23.35 -25.42
C PRO A 466 8.62 22.48 -26.43
N GLY A 467 7.88 21.47 -25.95
CA GLY A 467 6.98 20.65 -26.76
C GLY A 467 5.63 21.32 -27.05
N GLY A 468 5.38 22.55 -26.58
CA GLY A 468 4.22 23.33 -26.98
C GLY A 468 2.89 22.84 -26.40
N ILE A 469 1.82 23.06 -27.17
CA ILE A 469 0.46 22.57 -26.86
C ILE A 469 0.07 21.57 -27.93
N VAL A 470 -0.22 20.34 -27.50
CA VAL A 470 -0.73 19.27 -28.35
C VAL A 470 -2.24 19.41 -28.46
N ASP A 471 -2.74 19.51 -29.69
CA ASP A 471 -4.16 19.46 -30.01
C ASP A 471 -4.62 18.00 -30.01
N ILE A 472 -5.45 17.64 -29.03
CA ILE A 472 -6.00 16.28 -28.89
C ILE A 472 -7.52 16.38 -28.97
N ASP A 473 -8.17 15.53 -29.77
CA ASP A 473 -9.62 15.38 -29.71
C ASP A 473 -9.98 14.63 -28.41
N PRO A 474 -10.80 15.21 -27.51
CA PRO A 474 -11.23 14.50 -26.31
C PRO A 474 -11.85 13.13 -26.57
N ALA A 475 -12.45 12.92 -27.75
CA ALA A 475 -13.05 11.63 -28.14
C ALA A 475 -12.01 10.51 -28.35
N ASP A 476 -10.75 10.86 -28.65
CA ASP A 476 -9.66 9.90 -28.87
C ASP A 476 -9.00 9.46 -27.55
N ILE A 477 -9.40 10.02 -26.41
CA ILE A 477 -8.79 9.75 -25.12
C ILE A 477 -9.56 8.64 -24.39
N VAL A 478 -8.87 7.54 -24.14
CA VAL A 478 -9.30 6.55 -23.15
C VAL A 478 -8.93 7.09 -21.76
N SER A 479 -9.90 7.36 -20.89
CA SER A 479 -9.65 7.96 -19.57
C SER A 479 -10.54 7.37 -18.46
N ASN A 480 -10.06 7.44 -17.22
CA ASN A 480 -10.83 7.15 -16.01
C ASN A 480 -11.73 8.31 -15.56
N VAL A 481 -11.61 9.48 -16.18
CA VAL A 481 -12.40 10.68 -15.91
C VAL A 481 -12.91 11.29 -17.22
N ALA A 482 -13.82 12.26 -17.14
CA ALA A 482 -14.29 12.97 -18.34
C ALA A 482 -13.15 13.74 -19.00
N ALA A 483 -13.04 13.67 -20.32
CA ALA A 483 -12.11 14.48 -21.10
C ALA A 483 -12.87 15.58 -21.84
N GLU A 484 -12.44 16.84 -21.69
CA GLU A 484 -13.12 17.99 -22.30
C GLU A 484 -12.15 18.96 -22.97
N ARG A 485 -12.52 19.47 -24.14
CA ARG A 485 -11.72 20.48 -24.83
C ARG A 485 -11.80 21.81 -24.09
N ARG A 486 -10.64 22.39 -23.78
CA ARG A 486 -10.52 23.71 -23.17
C ARG A 486 -10.78 24.80 -24.19
N ARG A 487 -11.62 25.77 -23.80
CA ARG A 487 -11.81 27.01 -24.58
C ARG A 487 -10.66 27.99 -24.42
N VAL A 488 -10.04 27.99 -23.23
CA VAL A 488 -8.89 28.83 -22.89
C VAL A 488 -7.72 27.91 -22.56
N LEU A 489 -6.60 28.09 -23.26
CA LEU A 489 -5.40 27.29 -23.10
C LEU A 489 -4.84 27.38 -21.67
N PRO A 490 -4.07 26.39 -21.20
CA PRO A 490 -3.47 26.42 -19.87
C PRO A 490 -2.28 27.39 -19.76
N GLY A 491 -1.95 27.78 -18.54
CA GLY A 491 -0.72 28.48 -18.18
C GLY A 491 -0.51 29.80 -18.90
N HIS A 492 0.73 30.10 -19.29
CA HIS A 492 1.08 31.33 -19.99
C HIS A 492 0.50 31.40 -21.40
N ALA A 493 0.22 30.24 -22.04
CA ALA A 493 -0.40 30.21 -23.36
C ALA A 493 -1.85 30.72 -23.32
N GLY A 494 -2.62 30.39 -22.29
CA GLY A 494 -3.97 30.93 -22.09
C GLY A 494 -3.99 32.44 -21.86
N LEU A 495 -3.06 32.97 -21.07
CA LEU A 495 -2.94 34.41 -20.88
C LEU A 495 -2.60 35.12 -22.20
N ALA A 496 -1.72 34.51 -23.01
CA ALA A 496 -1.36 35.02 -24.32
C ALA A 496 -2.55 35.02 -25.29
N GLN A 497 -3.32 33.93 -25.32
CA GLN A 497 -4.57 33.82 -26.09
C GLN A 497 -5.54 34.96 -25.73
N LEU A 498 -5.76 35.20 -24.43
CA LEU A 498 -6.70 36.21 -23.97
C LEU A 498 -6.25 37.66 -24.25
N LEU A 499 -4.94 37.91 -24.29
CA LEU A 499 -4.38 39.19 -24.73
C LEU A 499 -4.65 39.42 -26.22
N ASP A 500 -4.39 38.40 -27.06
CA ASP A 500 -4.59 38.51 -28.50
C ASP A 500 -6.08 38.67 -28.86
N GLU A 501 -6.98 38.04 -28.10
CA GLU A 501 -8.44 38.19 -28.25
C GLU A 501 -8.98 39.52 -27.68
N GLY A 502 -8.12 40.30 -27.02
CA GLY A 502 -8.49 41.55 -26.34
C GLY A 502 -9.43 41.36 -25.15
N ALA A 503 -9.48 40.16 -24.57
CA ALA A 503 -10.16 39.90 -23.31
C ALA A 503 -9.34 40.41 -22.11
N LEU A 504 -8.01 40.39 -22.26
CA LEU A 504 -7.06 41.03 -21.36
C LEU A 504 -6.33 42.18 -22.04
N GLU A 505 -5.93 43.16 -21.25
CA GLU A 505 -5.01 44.22 -21.65
C GLU A 505 -3.88 44.32 -20.62
N ALA A 506 -2.63 44.29 -21.08
CA ALA A 506 -1.47 44.43 -20.20
C ALA A 506 -1.30 45.89 -19.72
N THR A 507 -1.20 46.09 -18.41
CA THR A 507 -1.10 47.42 -17.79
C THR A 507 0.20 47.68 -17.05
N ALA A 508 1.00 46.64 -16.81
CA ALA A 508 2.36 46.77 -16.28
C ALA A 508 3.23 45.63 -16.78
N TYR A 509 4.53 45.90 -16.89
CA TYR A 509 5.53 44.96 -17.37
C TYR A 509 6.66 44.82 -16.37
N ALA A 510 7.33 43.67 -16.42
CA ALA A 510 8.59 43.43 -15.76
C ALA A 510 9.67 43.12 -16.79
N LEU A 511 10.88 43.51 -16.46
CA LEU A 511 12.09 43.28 -17.25
C LEU A 511 12.92 42.23 -16.50
N THR A 512 13.15 41.08 -17.14
CA THR A 512 13.98 39.99 -16.62
C THR A 512 15.27 39.90 -17.42
N TYR A 513 16.42 39.90 -16.75
CA TYR A 513 17.73 39.89 -17.39
C TYR A 513 18.73 39.00 -16.62
N PRO A 514 19.73 38.42 -17.31
CA PRO A 514 20.73 37.56 -16.68
C PRO A 514 21.73 38.36 -15.85
N VAL A 515 22.13 37.81 -14.70
CA VAL A 515 23.23 38.29 -13.85
C VAL A 515 24.04 37.07 -13.41
N GLY A 516 25.06 36.72 -14.19
CA GLY A 516 25.80 35.47 -14.01
C GLY A 516 24.89 34.25 -14.26
N PRO A 517 24.85 33.25 -13.37
CA PRO A 517 23.97 32.07 -13.51
C PRO A 517 22.52 32.33 -13.06
N HIS A 518 22.19 33.56 -12.62
CA HIS A 518 20.87 33.90 -12.10
C HIS A 518 20.15 34.88 -13.02
N PHE A 519 18.84 35.01 -12.84
CA PHE A 519 18.04 36.04 -13.49
C PHE A 519 17.54 37.03 -12.44
N ASN A 520 17.68 38.32 -12.72
CA ASN A 520 17.04 39.38 -11.95
C ASN A 520 15.80 39.87 -12.68
N THR A 521 14.77 40.23 -11.92
CA THR A 521 13.51 40.78 -12.47
C THR A 521 13.18 42.08 -11.76
N ILE A 522 12.96 43.14 -12.54
CA ILE A 522 12.56 44.46 -12.05
C ILE A 522 11.23 44.89 -12.69
N LEU A 523 10.49 45.78 -12.04
CA LEU A 523 9.30 46.39 -12.62
C LEU A 523 9.70 47.48 -13.61
N GLU A 524 9.01 47.56 -14.75
CA GLU A 524 9.13 48.66 -15.71
C GLU A 524 8.33 49.87 -15.21
N ASP A 525 8.80 50.51 -14.13
CA ASP A 525 8.13 51.61 -13.44
C ASP A 525 8.91 52.93 -13.50
N GLY A 526 10.02 52.97 -14.25
CA GLY A 526 10.92 54.11 -14.36
C GLY A 526 11.76 54.40 -13.11
N LYS A 527 11.53 53.70 -11.99
CA LYS A 527 12.34 53.81 -10.76
C LYS A 527 13.46 52.78 -10.75
N HIS A 528 13.21 51.61 -11.32
CA HIS A 528 14.21 50.56 -11.47
C HIS A 528 14.86 50.71 -12.85
N ILE A 529 16.18 50.87 -12.86
CA ILE A 529 16.96 51.08 -14.09
C ILE A 529 17.72 49.80 -14.41
N LEU A 530 17.68 49.37 -15.67
CA LEU A 530 18.50 48.26 -16.15
C LEU A 530 19.99 48.59 -15.97
N PRO A 531 20.80 47.65 -15.48
CA PRO A 531 22.25 47.86 -15.41
C PRO A 531 22.81 48.15 -16.82
N SER A 532 23.69 49.15 -16.93
CA SER A 532 24.22 49.63 -18.22
C SER A 532 25.06 48.61 -19.00
N ASN A 533 25.43 47.49 -18.36
CA ASN A 533 26.20 46.40 -18.94
C ASN A 533 25.33 45.25 -19.49
N ILE A 534 24.00 45.38 -19.45
CA ILE A 534 23.05 44.41 -19.99
C ILE A 534 22.57 44.91 -21.35
N SER A 535 22.68 44.07 -22.39
CA SER A 535 22.15 44.38 -23.72
C SER A 535 20.62 44.37 -23.69
N GLU A 536 19.97 45.26 -24.45
CA GLU A 536 18.50 45.23 -24.61
C GLU A 536 18.02 43.89 -25.17
N ASP A 537 18.81 43.24 -26.03
CA ASP A 537 18.51 41.92 -26.58
C ASP A 537 18.50 40.79 -25.53
N ASP A 538 19.21 41.00 -24.40
CA ASP A 538 19.25 40.05 -23.28
C ASP A 538 18.11 40.29 -22.26
N VAL A 539 17.32 41.35 -22.46
CA VAL A 539 16.22 41.72 -21.58
C VAL A 539 14.91 41.12 -22.08
N LEU A 540 14.23 40.43 -21.18
CA LEU A 540 12.94 39.85 -21.45
C LEU A 540 11.86 40.67 -20.77
N ARG A 541 11.05 41.32 -21.60
CA ARG A 541 9.90 42.11 -21.17
C ARG A 541 8.64 41.24 -21.15
N PHE A 542 8.02 41.08 -19.99
CA PHE A 542 6.78 40.30 -19.83
C PHE A 542 5.71 41.09 -19.06
N PRO A 543 4.43 40.95 -19.42
CA PRO A 543 3.34 41.58 -18.68
C PRO A 543 3.13 40.92 -17.32
N VAL A 544 2.95 41.74 -16.29
CA VAL A 544 2.79 41.32 -14.88
C VAL A 544 1.52 41.88 -14.22
N ALA A 545 0.82 42.78 -14.90
CA ALA A 545 -0.51 43.24 -14.52
C ALA A 545 -1.42 43.33 -15.73
N PHE A 546 -2.70 43.01 -15.53
CA PHE A 546 -3.70 42.99 -16.58
C PHE A 546 -5.00 43.64 -16.14
N THR A 547 -5.68 44.25 -17.10
CA THR A 547 -7.08 44.64 -17.00
C THR A 547 -7.95 43.66 -17.79
N ILE A 548 -8.99 43.14 -17.15
CA ILE A 548 -10.01 42.28 -17.76
C ILE A 548 -11.02 43.19 -18.45
N ARG A 549 -11.13 43.05 -19.78
CA ARG A 549 -11.96 43.89 -20.65
C ARG A 549 -13.23 43.20 -21.13
N LYS A 550 -13.27 41.87 -21.11
CA LYS A 550 -14.42 41.05 -21.54
C LYS A 550 -14.66 39.91 -20.56
N LYS A 551 -15.87 39.34 -20.56
CA LYS A 551 -16.13 38.09 -19.82
C LYS A 551 -15.21 37.00 -20.39
N MET A 552 -14.51 36.30 -19.51
CA MET A 552 -13.54 35.26 -19.86
C MET A 552 -13.48 34.17 -18.79
N ARG A 553 -12.89 33.03 -19.11
CA ARG A 553 -12.48 32.00 -18.14
C ARG A 553 -10.99 32.15 -17.85
N MET A 554 -10.60 32.00 -16.59
CA MET A 554 -9.19 32.04 -16.21
C MET A 554 -8.43 30.80 -16.74
N PRO A 555 -7.20 30.97 -17.27
CA PRO A 555 -6.34 29.84 -17.62
C PRO A 555 -6.02 28.95 -16.42
N ALA A 556 -6.03 27.64 -16.62
CA ALA A 556 -5.57 26.66 -15.64
C ALA A 556 -4.07 26.82 -15.32
N GLY A 557 -3.63 26.40 -14.13
CA GLY A 557 -2.20 26.38 -13.77
C GLY A 557 -1.61 27.63 -13.13
N HIS A 558 -2.41 28.68 -12.90
CA HIS A 558 -1.97 29.88 -12.18
C HIS A 558 -2.47 29.96 -10.74
N CYS A 559 -3.11 28.90 -10.23
CA CYS A 559 -3.93 28.91 -9.00
C CYS A 559 -3.20 29.18 -7.66
N ASN A 560 -1.86 29.20 -7.61
CA ASN A 560 -1.07 29.10 -6.36
C ASN A 560 -0.26 30.36 -5.98
N GLY A 561 -0.82 31.55 -6.16
CA GLY A 561 -0.28 32.79 -5.56
C GLY A 561 0.77 33.55 -6.38
N VAL A 562 1.12 33.08 -7.57
CA VAL A 562 1.94 33.81 -8.56
C VAL A 562 1.04 34.40 -9.66
N PHE A 563 -0.16 34.86 -9.29
CA PHE A 563 -1.02 35.52 -10.26
C PHE A 563 -0.48 36.92 -10.57
N PRO A 564 -0.48 37.33 -11.85
CA PRO A 564 -0.32 38.73 -12.18
C PRO A 564 -1.43 39.57 -11.53
N LYS A 565 -1.17 40.86 -11.32
CA LYS A 565 -2.18 41.75 -10.73
C LYS A 565 -3.34 41.92 -11.71
N LEU A 566 -4.56 41.54 -11.29
CA LEU A 566 -5.75 41.62 -12.14
C LEU A 566 -6.64 42.79 -11.71
N THR A 567 -7.09 43.57 -12.69
CA THR A 567 -8.08 44.64 -12.52
C THR A 567 -9.30 44.35 -13.39
N LEU A 568 -10.51 44.37 -12.84
CA LEU A 568 -11.75 44.23 -13.59
C LEU A 568 -12.20 45.61 -14.06
N ALA A 569 -12.27 45.83 -15.37
CA ALA A 569 -12.77 47.08 -15.93
C ALA A 569 -14.26 47.30 -15.58
N SER A 570 -14.66 48.57 -15.58
CA SER A 570 -16.03 48.98 -15.27
C SER A 570 -17.06 48.27 -16.14
N GLY A 571 -18.11 47.73 -15.53
CA GLY A 571 -19.21 47.05 -16.23
C GLY A 571 -18.89 45.67 -16.83
N VAL A 572 -17.67 45.14 -16.61
CA VAL A 572 -17.29 43.80 -17.09
C VAL A 572 -17.70 42.73 -16.07
N PRO A 573 -18.37 41.64 -16.49
CA PRO A 573 -18.69 40.53 -15.59
C PRO A 573 -17.43 39.87 -15.00
N LEU A 574 -17.54 39.36 -13.76
CA LEU A 574 -16.47 38.58 -13.14
C LEU A 574 -16.07 37.39 -14.03
N PRO A 575 -14.76 37.11 -14.15
CA PRO A 575 -14.30 35.97 -14.91
C PRO A 575 -14.73 34.66 -14.24
N GLU A 576 -14.88 33.61 -15.05
CA GLU A 576 -15.07 32.26 -14.54
C GLU A 576 -13.74 31.78 -13.94
N VAL A 577 -13.73 31.60 -12.62
CA VAL A 577 -12.60 31.09 -11.86
C VAL A 577 -12.92 29.64 -11.48
N GLY A 578 -12.11 28.71 -11.96
CA GLY A 578 -12.20 27.28 -11.65
C GLY A 578 -11.80 26.98 -10.19
N SER A 579 -10.90 26.03 -9.96
CA SER A 579 -10.27 25.83 -8.64
C SER A 579 -9.30 26.95 -8.24
N CYS A 580 -9.04 27.91 -9.13
CA CYS A 580 -8.14 29.03 -8.91
C CYS A 580 -8.68 30.09 -7.94
N HIS A 581 -7.76 30.77 -7.23
CA HIS A 581 -8.09 31.78 -6.22
C HIS A 581 -7.42 33.14 -6.50
N PRO A 582 -7.70 33.79 -7.66
CA PRO A 582 -7.06 35.04 -7.99
C PRO A 582 -7.52 36.18 -7.08
N LYS A 583 -6.64 37.17 -6.89
CA LYS A 583 -7.00 38.48 -6.35
C LYS A 583 -7.34 39.42 -7.50
N ILE A 584 -8.55 39.95 -7.51
CA ILE A 584 -9.06 40.82 -8.59
C ILE A 584 -9.48 42.15 -8.00
N TYR A 585 -8.84 43.24 -8.42
CA TYR A 585 -9.24 44.60 -8.07
C TYR A 585 -10.42 45.04 -8.94
N ILE A 586 -11.55 45.43 -8.35
CA ILE A 586 -12.71 45.93 -9.10
C ILE A 586 -12.64 47.45 -9.18
N THR A 587 -12.59 48.00 -10.39
CA THR A 587 -12.57 49.45 -10.61
C THR A 587 -13.82 50.13 -10.05
N ASP A 588 -15.01 49.55 -10.27
CA ASP A 588 -16.29 50.15 -9.87
C ASP A 588 -16.45 50.32 -8.35
N THR A 589 -15.91 49.38 -7.56
CA THR A 589 -16.04 49.44 -6.10
C THR A 589 -14.78 49.92 -5.39
N GLY A 590 -13.66 50.02 -6.11
CA GLY A 590 -12.34 50.31 -5.53
C GLY A 590 -11.84 49.25 -4.55
N LYS A 591 -12.37 48.02 -4.60
CA LYS A 591 -12.06 46.93 -3.64
C LYS A 591 -11.44 45.74 -4.35
N THR A 592 -10.64 44.97 -3.61
CA THR A 592 -10.08 43.70 -4.08
C THR A 592 -10.96 42.54 -3.65
N LEU A 593 -11.36 41.69 -4.61
CA LEU A 593 -11.96 40.40 -4.32
C LEU A 593 -10.87 39.34 -4.18
N LYS A 594 -11.04 38.50 -3.17
CA LYS A 594 -10.34 37.22 -3.04
C LYS A 594 -11.35 36.12 -3.34
N CYS A 595 -11.14 35.42 -4.45
CA CYS A 595 -11.98 34.28 -4.82
C CYS A 595 -11.47 33.00 -4.17
N SER A 596 -12.34 32.22 -3.53
CA SER A 596 -12.04 30.87 -3.04
C SER A 596 -13.14 29.90 -3.46
N GLY A 597 -12.78 28.70 -3.92
CA GLY A 597 -13.71 27.66 -4.37
C GLY A 597 -14.44 27.95 -5.69
N THR A 598 -15.27 26.99 -6.12
CA THR A 598 -16.14 27.04 -7.30
C THR A 598 -17.03 28.29 -7.29
N ALA A 599 -16.66 29.35 -8.03
CA ALA A 599 -17.39 30.59 -8.41
C ALA A 599 -18.29 31.35 -7.39
N VAL A 600 -18.68 30.78 -6.26
CA VAL A 600 -19.78 31.21 -5.38
C VAL A 600 -19.26 31.84 -4.09
N GLN A 601 -17.94 31.90 -3.87
CA GLN A 601 -17.35 32.52 -2.67
C GLN A 601 -16.19 33.48 -2.98
N CYS A 602 -16.38 34.44 -3.90
CA CYS A 602 -15.54 35.63 -3.91
C CYS A 602 -15.98 36.57 -2.78
N ARG A 603 -15.08 36.83 -1.82
CA ARG A 603 -15.31 37.78 -0.73
C ARG A 603 -14.41 39.00 -0.90
N TYR A 604 -14.86 40.16 -0.45
CA TYR A 604 -14.00 41.34 -0.38
C TYR A 604 -12.87 41.09 0.62
N ASP A 605 -11.63 41.35 0.21
CA ASP A 605 -10.48 41.44 1.13
C ASP A 605 -10.72 42.69 1.98
N HIS A 606 -10.89 42.51 3.30
CA HIS A 606 -11.18 43.58 4.25
C HIS A 606 -9.95 44.42 4.56
#